data_AF-A0A3P7MXS5-F1
#
_entry.id   AF-A0A3P7MXS5-F1
#
_cell.length_a   1.000
_cell.length_b   1.000
_cell.length_c   1.000
_cell.angle_alpha   90.00
_cell.angle_beta   90.00
_cell.angle_gamma   90.00
#
_symmetry.space_group_name_H-M   'P 1'
#
loop_
_entity.id
_entity.type
_entity.pdbx_description
1 polymer ?
#
loop_
_entity_poly.entity_id
_entity_poly.type
_entity_poly.pdbx_seq_one_letter_code
_entity_poly.pdbx_strand_id
1 'polypeptide(L)'
;MDLNRVVIKDKTGRRKEYDMNPHDKLWMNHKGSSFPLVAEAIQQEVEAYKNSEDEIKRLKHAMGMDDVESDETVSLLSDATAKLTSTVGSLPELLEKKRLIDLHTTVATTVLDHIKQRKLDVLFEAEEKIMNGQLSDTSVLELMRQCSDHQDALRVMLINYLCSTNISAVSGVFLCNALNPLKLLFNDPFQFS
;
A
#
# COMPACT_ATOMS: atom_id res chain seq x y z
N MET A 1 -14.07 1.45 -17.09
CA MET A 1 -12.81 1.56 -16.33
C MET A 1 -13.20 1.52 -14.87
N ASP A 2 -12.96 0.41 -14.18
CA ASP A 2 -13.33 0.23 -12.78
C ASP A 2 -12.32 0.97 -11.89
N LEU A 3 -12.59 2.25 -11.63
CA LEU A 3 -11.63 3.21 -11.04
C LEU A 3 -11.32 2.99 -9.54
N ASN A 4 -11.85 1.92 -8.92
CA ASN A 4 -11.73 1.65 -7.49
C ASN A 4 -11.30 0.21 -7.15
N ARG A 5 -10.79 -0.56 -8.12
CA ARG A 5 -10.40 -1.96 -7.87
C ARG A 5 -8.88 -2.09 -7.69
N VAL A 6 -8.45 -2.53 -6.51
CA VAL A 6 -7.05 -2.88 -6.23
C VAL A 6 -6.87 -4.38 -6.40
N VAL A 7 -5.86 -4.79 -7.18
CA VAL A 7 -5.54 -6.20 -7.36
C VAL A 7 -4.20 -6.50 -6.73
N ILE A 8 -4.21 -7.37 -5.72
CA ILE A 8 -3.01 -7.82 -5.02
C ILE A 8 -2.72 -9.25 -5.44
N LYS A 9 -1.47 -9.52 -5.84
CA LYS A 9 -1.00 -10.90 -6.02
C LYS A 9 -0.49 -11.40 -4.67
N ASP A 10 -1.02 -12.52 -4.21
CA ASP A 10 -0.48 -13.18 -3.03
C ASP A 10 0.87 -13.87 -3.33
N LYS A 11 1.56 -14.33 -2.29
CA LYS A 11 2.84 -15.05 -2.42
C LYS A 11 2.74 -16.37 -3.20
N THR A 12 1.52 -16.88 -3.41
CA THR A 12 1.22 -18.08 -4.22
C THR A 12 0.85 -17.75 -5.66
N GLY A 13 0.90 -16.47 -6.06
CA GLY A 13 0.56 -15.97 -7.39
C GLY A 13 -0.95 -15.78 -7.63
N ARG A 14 -1.81 -16.07 -6.65
CA ARG A 14 -3.26 -15.85 -6.80
C ARG A 14 -3.57 -14.37 -6.69
N ARG A 15 -4.39 -13.89 -7.62
CA ARG A 15 -4.86 -12.51 -7.66
C ARG A 15 -6.09 -12.39 -6.76
N LYS A 16 -6.00 -11.50 -5.77
CA LYS A 16 -7.14 -11.09 -4.95
C LYS A 16 -7.52 -9.68 -5.30
N GLU A 17 -8.79 -9.51 -5.65
CA GLU A 17 -9.34 -8.21 -6.00
C GLU A 17 -10.04 -7.61 -4.79
N TYR A 18 -9.82 -6.32 -4.61
CA TYR A 18 -10.32 -5.53 -3.52
C TYR A 18 -11.03 -4.32 -4.10
N ASP A 19 -12.31 -4.14 -3.76
CA ASP A 19 -13.09 -3.00 -4.19
C ASP A 19 -13.03 -1.89 -3.13
N MET A 20 -12.55 -0.72 -3.52
CA MET A 20 -12.43 0.47 -2.69
C MET A 20 -13.75 1.25 -2.75
N ASN A 21 -14.61 1.00 -1.77
CA ASN A 21 -15.94 1.60 -1.73
C ASN A 21 -15.85 3.15 -1.64
N PRO A 22 -16.60 3.92 -2.45
CA PRO A 22 -16.74 5.37 -2.29
C PRO A 22 -17.25 5.85 -0.91
N HIS A 23 -17.83 4.95 -0.11
CA HIS A 23 -18.28 5.23 1.27
C HIS A 23 -17.22 4.91 2.33
N ASP A 24 -16.07 4.41 1.91
CA ASP A 24 -14.92 4.16 2.76
C ASP A 24 -14.21 5.48 3.10
N LYS A 25 -14.37 5.94 4.34
CA LYS A 25 -13.78 7.19 4.82
C LYS A 25 -12.26 7.17 4.76
N LEU A 26 -11.63 6.03 5.06
CA LEU A 26 -10.17 5.91 5.07
C LEU A 26 -9.65 6.07 3.64
N TRP A 27 -10.27 5.39 2.67
CA TRP A 27 -9.93 5.56 1.26
C TRP A 27 -10.14 6.99 0.77
N MET A 28 -11.30 7.59 1.04
CA MET A 28 -11.62 8.93 0.57
C MET A 28 -10.70 10.01 1.14
N ASN A 29 -10.30 9.86 2.40
CA ASN A 29 -9.43 10.83 3.08
C ASN A 29 -7.95 10.65 2.75
N HIS A 30 -7.49 9.42 2.50
CA HIS A 30 -6.05 9.10 2.45
C HIS A 30 -5.53 8.52 1.12
N LYS A 31 -6.36 8.34 0.09
CA LYS A 31 -5.93 7.80 -1.22
C LYS A 31 -4.79 8.56 -1.93
N GLY A 32 -4.59 9.84 -1.59
CA GLY A 32 -3.52 10.68 -2.15
C GLY A 32 -2.48 11.12 -1.12
N SER A 33 -2.57 10.62 0.11
CA SER A 33 -1.62 10.97 1.17
C SER A 33 -0.31 10.20 1.02
N SER A 34 0.76 10.71 1.62
CA SER A 34 2.01 9.96 1.73
C SER A 34 1.82 8.71 2.58
N PHE A 35 2.56 7.65 2.27
CA PHE A 35 2.43 6.36 2.96
C PHE A 35 2.53 6.46 4.49
N PRO A 36 3.43 7.28 5.09
CA PRO A 36 3.46 7.45 6.56
C PRO A 36 2.13 7.92 7.15
N LEU A 37 1.44 8.87 6.50
CA LEU A 37 0.14 9.36 6.95
C LEU A 37 -0.95 8.29 6.82
N VAL A 38 -0.90 7.49 5.74
CA VAL A 38 -1.83 6.36 5.55
C VAL A 38 -1.64 5.33 6.67
N ALA A 39 -0.39 4.99 7.00
CA ALA A 39 -0.08 4.03 8.06
C ALA A 39 -0.56 4.53 9.43
N GLU A 40 -0.37 5.81 9.74
CA GLU A 40 -0.88 6.44 10.96
C GLU A 40 -2.41 6.40 11.04
N ALA A 41 -3.11 6.74 9.96
CA ALA A 41 -4.56 6.72 9.91
C ALA A 41 -5.15 5.30 10.13
N ILE A 42 -4.53 4.28 9.51
CA ILE A 42 -4.93 2.88 9.73
C ILE A 42 -4.73 2.50 11.20
N GLN A 43 -3.60 2.89 11.80
CA GLN A 43 -3.31 2.60 13.19
C GLN A 43 -4.34 3.25 14.14
N GLN A 44 -4.74 4.50 13.88
CA GLN A 44 -5.79 5.18 14.64
C GLN A 44 -7.14 4.46 14.53
N GLU A 45 -7.51 3.97 13.35
CA GLU A 45 -8.76 3.20 13.17
C GLU A 45 -8.73 1.84 13.88
N VAL A 46 -7.57 1.16 13.90
CA VAL A 46 -7.36 -0.07 14.66
C VAL A 46 -7.55 0.17 16.16
N GLU A 47 -6.98 1.26 16.69
CA GLU A 47 -7.12 1.64 18.09
C GLU A 47 -8.57 2.02 18.44
N ALA A 48 -9.22 2.80 17.58
CA ALA A 48 -10.63 3.15 17.73
C ALA A 48 -11.53 1.91 17.75
N TYR A 49 -11.28 0.94 16.88
CA TYR A 49 -12.01 -0.34 16.85
C TYR A 49 -11.82 -1.13 18.14
N LYS A 50 -10.58 -1.24 18.65
CA LYS A 50 -10.29 -1.95 19.92
C LYS A 50 -11.04 -1.33 21.09
N ASN A 51 -11.07 0.00 21.18
CA ASN A 51 -11.81 0.72 22.21
C ASN A 51 -13.31 0.41 22.17
N SER A 52 -13.92 0.38 20.97
CA SER A 52 -15.33 0.00 20.80
C SER A 52 -15.59 -1.46 21.16
N GLU A 53 -14.68 -2.38 20.82
CA GLU A 53 -14.80 -3.80 21.19
C GLU A 53 -14.77 -3.99 22.71
N ASP A 54 -13.87 -3.28 23.41
CA ASP A 54 -13.77 -3.32 24.87
C ASP A 54 -15.00 -2.74 25.55
N GLU A 55 -15.62 -1.70 24.99
CA GLU A 55 -16.89 -1.16 25.48
C GLU A 55 -18.03 -2.18 25.37
N ILE A 56 -18.13 -2.88 24.24
CA ILE A 56 -19.12 -3.97 24.05
C ILE A 56 -18.88 -5.09 25.05
N LYS A 57 -17.63 -5.50 25.28
CA LYS A 57 -17.30 -6.53 26.29
C LYS A 57 -17.72 -6.08 27.69
N ARG A 58 -17.46 -4.82 28.06
CA ARG A 58 -17.90 -4.25 29.35
C ARG A 58 -19.42 -4.23 29.49
N LEU A 59 -20.14 -3.86 28.43
CA LEU A 59 -21.61 -3.87 28.42
C LEU A 59 -22.16 -5.31 28.56
N LYS A 60 -21.59 -6.28 27.82
CA LYS A 60 -21.94 -7.71 27.93
C LYS A 60 -21.80 -8.21 29.37
N HIS A 61 -20.67 -7.88 30.02
CA HIS A 61 -20.40 -8.24 31.41
C HIS A 61 -21.36 -7.54 32.38
N ALA A 62 -21.61 -6.24 32.21
CA ALA A 62 -22.55 -5.49 33.05
C ALA A 62 -23.99 -6.01 32.96
N MET A 63 -24.36 -6.63 31.85
CA MET A 63 -25.66 -7.26 31.63
C MET A 63 -25.75 -8.71 32.15
N GLY A 64 -24.68 -9.25 32.76
CA GLY A 64 -24.67 -10.60 33.33
C GLY A 64 -24.70 -11.71 32.28
N MET A 65 -24.20 -11.44 31.06
CA MET A 65 -24.17 -12.40 29.95
C MET A 65 -22.81 -13.14 29.83
N ASP A 66 -22.06 -13.26 30.94
CA ASP A 66 -20.70 -13.81 30.94
C ASP A 66 -20.63 -15.31 30.63
N ASP A 67 -21.70 -16.07 30.89
CA ASP A 67 -21.74 -17.55 30.76
C ASP A 67 -21.88 -18.06 29.32
N VAL A 68 -21.97 -17.17 28.32
CA VAL A 68 -21.88 -17.55 26.91
C VAL A 68 -20.42 -17.41 26.47
N GLU A 69 -19.59 -18.35 26.91
CA GLU A 69 -18.26 -18.62 26.39
C GLU A 69 -18.37 -19.60 25.21
N SER A 70 -18.42 -19.06 23.99
CA SER A 70 -17.84 -19.79 22.87
C SER A 70 -17.22 -18.80 21.90
N ASP A 71 -16.07 -19.16 21.34
CA ASP A 71 -15.36 -18.41 20.29
C ASP A 71 -16.21 -18.32 18.98
N GLU A 72 -17.35 -19.04 18.95
CA GLU A 72 -18.42 -18.98 17.93
C GLU A 72 -19.58 -18.02 18.29
N THR A 73 -19.44 -17.25 19.39
CA THR A 73 -20.49 -16.34 19.88
C THR A 73 -20.85 -15.21 18.93
N VAL A 74 -19.98 -14.78 18.02
CA VAL A 74 -20.36 -13.78 17.01
C VAL A 74 -21.43 -14.35 16.06
N SER A 75 -21.41 -15.64 15.77
CA SER A 75 -22.44 -16.30 14.95
C SER A 75 -23.73 -16.56 15.73
N LEU A 76 -23.63 -16.88 17.02
CA LEU A 76 -24.80 -17.13 17.90
C LEU A 76 -25.48 -15.84 18.39
N LEU A 77 -24.79 -14.70 18.39
CA LEU A 77 -25.40 -13.40 18.69
C LEU A 77 -26.39 -12.94 17.60
N SER A 78 -26.30 -13.50 16.39
CA SER A 78 -27.31 -13.32 15.34
C SER A 78 -28.65 -13.97 15.68
N ASP A 79 -28.67 -15.06 16.46
CA ASP A 79 -29.90 -15.72 16.92
C ASP A 79 -30.45 -15.10 18.21
N ALA A 80 -29.60 -14.49 19.04
CA ALA A 80 -30.03 -13.71 20.22
C ALA A 80 -30.69 -12.35 19.88
N THR A 81 -30.81 -12.01 18.59
CA THR A 81 -31.42 -10.79 18.04
C THR A 81 -32.88 -10.58 18.49
N ALA A 82 -33.58 -11.62 18.93
CA ALA A 82 -34.97 -11.52 19.38
C ALA A 82 -35.16 -10.81 20.74
N LYS A 83 -34.09 -10.55 21.52
CA LYS A 83 -34.20 -10.03 22.91
C LYS A 83 -33.45 -8.72 23.20
N LEU A 84 -32.82 -8.10 22.19
CA LEU A 84 -31.87 -6.98 22.34
C LEU A 84 -32.36 -5.66 21.70
N THR A 85 -33.61 -5.25 21.91
CA THR A 85 -34.27 -4.15 21.19
C THR A 85 -33.78 -2.72 21.49
N SER A 86 -32.57 -2.49 22.03
CA SER A 86 -32.02 -1.12 22.15
C SER A 86 -30.54 -0.94 21.83
N THR A 87 -29.83 -1.97 21.33
CA THR A 87 -28.38 -1.87 21.02
C THR A 87 -27.99 -2.55 19.70
N VAL A 88 -28.96 -2.92 18.86
CA VAL A 88 -28.76 -3.75 17.65
C VAL A 88 -28.30 -2.94 16.41
N GLY A 89 -28.18 -1.61 16.50
CA GLY A 89 -27.66 -0.80 15.40
C GLY A 89 -26.14 -0.86 15.21
N SER A 90 -25.36 -1.01 16.28
CA SER A 90 -23.90 -0.78 16.26
C SER A 90 -23.07 -2.02 15.93
N LEU A 91 -23.58 -3.24 16.15
CA LEU A 91 -22.80 -4.45 15.91
C LEU A 91 -22.55 -4.72 14.42
N PRO A 92 -23.55 -4.64 13.52
CA PRO A 92 -23.29 -4.75 12.09
C PRO A 92 -22.33 -3.67 11.59
N GLU A 93 -22.41 -2.47 12.15
CA GLU A 93 -21.54 -1.34 11.83
C GLU A 93 -20.09 -1.59 12.30
N LEU A 94 -19.91 -2.20 13.48
CA LEU A 94 -18.60 -2.56 14.00
C LEU A 94 -17.94 -3.71 13.20
N LEU A 95 -18.72 -4.70 12.76
CA LEU A 95 -18.24 -5.76 11.87
C LEU A 95 -17.80 -5.21 10.51
N GLU A 96 -18.58 -4.30 9.92
CA GLU A 96 -18.19 -3.64 8.68
C GLU A 96 -16.96 -2.76 8.87
N LYS A 97 -16.87 -2.03 9.99
CA LYS A 97 -15.67 -1.27 10.36
C LYS A 97 -14.43 -2.17 10.43
N LYS A 98 -14.53 -3.33 11.09
CA LYS A 98 -13.45 -4.33 11.14
C LYS A 98 -13.03 -4.77 9.73
N ARG A 99 -14.01 -5.11 8.89
CA ARG A 99 -13.77 -5.56 7.51
C ARG A 99 -12.98 -4.52 6.71
N LEU A 100 -13.32 -3.24 6.84
CA LEU A 100 -12.60 -2.14 6.18
C LEU A 100 -11.19 -1.95 6.74
N ILE A 101 -11.00 -2.06 8.06
CA ILE A 101 -9.66 -1.99 8.68
C ILE A 101 -8.77 -3.13 8.18
N ASP A 102 -9.27 -4.36 8.17
CA ASP A 102 -8.52 -5.54 7.72
C ASP A 102 -8.14 -5.42 6.23
N LEU A 103 -9.06 -4.87 5.43
CA LEU A 103 -8.83 -4.53 4.01
C LEU A 103 -7.65 -3.56 3.86
N HIS A 104 -7.72 -2.39 4.48
CA HIS A 104 -6.68 -1.35 4.36
C HIS A 104 -5.35 -1.78 4.95
N THR A 105 -5.37 -2.53 6.04
CA THR A 105 -4.15 -3.10 6.64
C THR A 105 -3.47 -4.06 5.66
N THR A 106 -4.24 -4.91 4.96
CA THR A 106 -3.70 -5.82 3.95
C THR A 106 -3.09 -5.06 2.77
N VAL A 107 -3.80 -4.03 2.26
CA VAL A 107 -3.33 -3.20 1.16
C VAL A 107 -2.06 -2.44 1.57
N ALA A 108 -2.06 -1.77 2.73
CA ALA A 108 -0.92 -1.00 3.23
C ALA A 108 0.30 -1.87 3.49
N THR A 109 0.11 -3.08 4.05
CA THR A 109 1.22 -4.04 4.24
C THR A 109 1.81 -4.45 2.90
N THR A 110 0.98 -4.72 1.91
CA THR A 110 1.44 -5.06 0.55
C THR A 110 2.23 -3.91 -0.07
N VAL A 111 1.73 -2.68 0.06
CA VAL A 111 2.41 -1.48 -0.44
C VAL A 111 3.75 -1.29 0.27
N LEU A 112 3.80 -1.47 1.60
CA LEU A 112 5.04 -1.39 2.38
C LEU A 112 6.09 -2.39 1.92
N ASP A 113 5.67 -3.63 1.62
CA ASP A 113 6.56 -4.66 1.11
C ASP A 113 7.17 -4.24 -0.25
N HIS A 114 6.38 -3.66 -1.15
CA HIS A 114 6.87 -3.16 -2.44
C HIS A 114 7.80 -1.96 -2.28
N ILE A 115 7.49 -1.03 -1.37
CA ILE A 115 8.36 0.10 -1.04
C ILE A 115 9.73 -0.41 -0.59
N LYS A 116 9.77 -1.38 0.34
CA LYS A 116 11.01 -1.96 0.86
C LYS A 116 11.78 -2.73 -0.20
N GLN A 117 11.09 -3.58 -0.97
CA GLN A 117 11.72 -4.44 -1.98
C GLN A 117 12.41 -3.62 -3.09
N ARG A 118 11.78 -2.52 -3.50
CA ARG A 118 12.29 -1.66 -4.57
C ARG A 118 13.11 -0.48 -4.04
N LYS A 119 13.21 -0.32 -2.71
CA LYS A 119 13.87 0.81 -2.03
C LYS A 119 13.37 2.15 -2.58
N LEU A 120 12.05 2.28 -2.69
CA LEU A 120 11.41 3.45 -3.31
C LEU A 120 11.69 4.75 -2.56
N ASP A 121 11.96 4.66 -1.26
CA ASP A 121 12.44 5.76 -0.42
C ASP A 121 13.77 6.34 -0.93
N VAL A 122 14.74 5.46 -1.22
CA VAL A 122 16.05 5.85 -1.76
C VAL A 122 15.92 6.42 -3.18
N LEU A 123 15.10 5.78 -4.01
CA LEU A 123 14.86 6.26 -5.37
C LEU A 123 14.18 7.62 -5.39
N PHE A 124 13.19 7.84 -4.53
CA PHE A 124 12.50 9.13 -4.42
C PHE A 124 13.45 10.25 -3.98
N GLU A 125 14.29 10.00 -2.96
CA GLU A 125 15.30 10.99 -2.52
C GLU A 125 16.32 11.29 -3.63
N ALA A 126 16.76 10.27 -4.37
CA ALA A 126 17.67 10.46 -5.48
C ALA A 126 17.04 11.27 -6.62
N GLU A 127 15.77 11.03 -6.94
CA GLU A 127 15.03 11.78 -7.95
C GLU A 127 14.91 13.26 -7.59
N GLU A 128 14.62 13.57 -6.32
CA GLU A 128 14.60 14.94 -5.83
C GLU A 128 15.99 15.61 -5.99
N LYS A 129 17.07 14.90 -5.64
CA LYS A 129 18.44 15.40 -5.84
C LYS A 129 18.77 15.64 -7.31
N ILE A 130 18.31 14.77 -8.22
CA ILE A 130 18.48 14.96 -9.67
C ILE A 130 17.74 16.21 -10.14
N MET A 131 16.48 16.38 -9.73
CA MET A 131 15.67 17.55 -10.09
C MET A 131 16.27 18.86 -9.59
N ASN A 132 16.94 18.82 -8.45
CA ASN A 132 17.66 19.96 -7.87
C ASN A 132 19.10 20.13 -8.41
N GLY A 133 19.54 19.28 -9.34
CA GLY A 133 20.89 19.34 -9.92
C GLY A 133 22.02 18.97 -8.94
N GLN A 134 21.70 18.24 -7.87
CA GLN A 134 22.61 17.89 -6.78
C GLN A 134 23.24 16.50 -6.94
N LEU A 135 22.79 15.71 -7.92
CA LEU A 135 23.30 14.36 -8.17
C LEU A 135 24.15 14.34 -9.45
N SER A 136 25.35 13.78 -9.37
CA SER A 136 26.25 13.66 -10.52
C SER A 136 25.84 12.51 -11.45
N ASP A 137 26.19 12.59 -12.74
CA ASP A 137 25.92 11.53 -13.71
C ASP A 137 26.51 10.17 -13.30
N THR A 138 27.70 10.17 -12.67
CA THR A 138 28.32 8.95 -12.14
C THR A 138 27.46 8.30 -11.05
N SER A 139 26.92 9.11 -10.14
CA SER A 139 26.05 8.64 -9.06
C SER A 139 24.69 8.14 -9.59
N VAL A 140 24.15 8.78 -10.63
CA VAL A 140 22.92 8.34 -11.32
C VAL A 140 23.13 6.96 -11.96
N LEU A 141 24.26 6.77 -12.67
CA LEU A 141 24.59 5.48 -13.29
C LEU A 141 24.76 4.36 -12.26
N GLU A 142 25.37 4.65 -11.11
CA GLU A 142 25.49 3.68 -10.01
C GLU A 142 24.12 3.32 -9.43
N LEU A 143 23.26 4.31 -9.18
CA LEU A 143 21.89 4.08 -8.71
C LEU A 143 21.08 3.20 -9.67
N MET A 144 21.17 3.47 -10.98
CA MET A 144 20.51 2.66 -12.00
C MET A 144 20.97 1.19 -11.98
N ARG A 145 22.25 0.93 -11.70
CA ARG A 145 22.78 -0.44 -11.58
C ARG A 145 22.31 -1.16 -10.31
N GLN A 146 21.94 -0.40 -9.28
CA GLN A 146 21.46 -0.95 -8.01
C GLN A 146 19.93 -1.16 -7.99
N CYS A 147 19.22 -0.70 -9.02
CA CYS A 147 17.78 -0.91 -9.16
C CYS A 147 17.47 -2.40 -9.38
N SER A 148 16.60 -2.96 -8.55
CA SER A 148 16.10 -4.33 -8.70
C SER A 148 15.05 -4.45 -9.81
N ASP A 149 14.39 -3.36 -10.17
CA ASP A 149 13.38 -3.28 -11.21
C ASP A 149 13.85 -2.39 -12.37
N HIS A 150 13.77 -2.92 -13.59
CA HIS A 150 14.24 -2.23 -14.80
C HIS A 150 13.44 -0.96 -15.13
N GLN A 151 12.17 -0.88 -14.73
CA GLN A 151 11.35 0.31 -14.91
C GLN A 151 11.78 1.43 -13.97
N ASP A 152 12.25 1.11 -12.76
CA ASP A 152 12.83 2.12 -11.86
C ASP A 152 14.12 2.71 -12.42
N ALA A 153 15.01 1.88 -12.95
CA ALA A 153 16.23 2.35 -13.61
C ALA A 153 15.92 3.26 -14.81
N LEU A 154 14.93 2.87 -15.64
CA LEU A 154 14.49 3.66 -16.77
C LEU A 154 13.89 5.00 -16.32
N ARG A 155 13.08 5.01 -15.27
CA ARG A 155 12.46 6.21 -14.69
C ARG A 155 13.52 7.21 -14.23
N VAL A 156 14.50 6.74 -13.46
CA VAL A 156 15.63 7.57 -13.00
C VAL A 156 16.41 8.17 -14.18
N MET A 157 16.70 7.38 -15.20
CA MET A 157 17.38 7.84 -16.42
C MET A 157 16.61 8.95 -17.13
N LEU A 158 15.30 8.78 -17.29
CA LEU A 158 14.43 9.76 -17.95
C LEU A 158 14.36 11.06 -17.15
N ILE A 159 14.24 10.98 -15.83
CA ILE A 159 14.26 12.17 -14.96
C ILE A 159 15.58 12.91 -15.11
N ASN A 160 16.72 12.22 -15.05
CA ASN A 160 18.03 12.83 -15.25
C ASN A 160 18.16 13.52 -16.61
N TYR A 161 17.70 12.85 -17.67
CA TYR A 161 17.72 13.41 -19.02
C TYR A 161 16.87 14.67 -19.15
N LEU A 162 15.65 14.67 -18.61
CA LEU A 162 14.74 15.82 -18.69
C LEU A 162 15.23 17.01 -17.86
N CYS A 163 15.88 16.76 -16.72
CA CYS A 163 16.44 17.81 -15.86
C CYS A 163 17.76 18.39 -16.42
N SER A 164 18.50 17.61 -17.23
CA SER A 164 19.73 18.03 -17.92
C SER A 164 19.41 18.94 -19.10
N THR A 165 19.04 20.19 -18.83
CA THR A 165 18.54 21.21 -19.78
C THR A 165 19.56 21.76 -20.80
N ASN A 166 20.66 21.06 -21.07
CA ASN A 166 21.55 21.32 -22.20
C ASN A 166 22.02 20.01 -22.83
N ILE A 167 21.29 19.53 -23.84
CA ILE A 167 21.79 18.48 -24.75
C ILE A 167 22.91 19.10 -25.58
N SER A 168 24.11 19.13 -25.02
CA SER A 168 25.33 19.23 -25.82
C SER A 168 25.67 17.84 -26.34
N ALA A 169 26.36 17.73 -27.49
CA ALA A 169 26.65 16.46 -28.17
C ALA A 169 27.32 15.39 -27.27
N VAL A 170 27.90 15.81 -26.14
CA VAL A 170 28.48 14.95 -25.09
C VAL A 170 27.43 14.13 -24.34
N SER A 171 26.21 14.66 -24.13
CA SER A 171 25.12 13.96 -23.44
C SER A 171 24.56 12.78 -24.25
N GLY A 172 24.68 12.82 -25.59
CA GLY A 172 24.26 11.72 -26.47
C GLY A 172 25.14 10.47 -26.34
N VAL A 173 26.45 10.64 -26.10
CA VAL A 173 27.38 9.53 -25.83
C VAL A 173 27.10 8.92 -24.46
N PHE A 174 26.77 9.74 -23.46
CA PHE A 174 26.33 9.28 -22.15
C PHE A 174 25.05 8.46 -22.22
N LEU A 175 24.03 8.91 -22.97
CA LEU A 175 22.83 8.13 -23.23
C LEU A 175 23.12 6.80 -23.93
N CYS A 176 23.97 6.80 -24.96
CA CYS A 176 24.33 5.57 -25.67
C CYS A 176 25.06 4.58 -24.73
N ASN A 177 25.93 5.08 -23.86
CA ASN A 177 26.63 4.29 -22.86
C ASN A 177 25.74 3.84 -21.69
N ALA A 178 24.75 4.64 -21.27
CA ALA A 178 23.77 4.30 -20.23
C ALA A 178 22.73 3.28 -20.74
N LEU A 179 22.39 3.36 -22.03
CA LEU A 179 21.48 2.43 -22.70
C LEU A 179 22.14 1.10 -23.09
N ASN A 180 23.47 1.03 -23.18
CA ASN A 180 24.19 -0.21 -23.52
C ASN A 180 24.00 -1.33 -22.48
N PRO A 181 24.13 -1.07 -21.16
CA PRO A 181 23.77 -2.02 -20.11
C PRO A 181 22.28 -2.41 -20.13
N LEU A 182 21.39 -1.45 -20.43
CA LEU A 182 19.95 -1.73 -20.52
C LEU A 182 19.61 -2.59 -21.74
N LYS A 183 20.30 -2.41 -22.88
CA LYS A 183 20.17 -3.30 -24.04
C LYS A 183 20.50 -4.75 -23.70
N LEU A 184 21.46 -5.01 -22.82
CA LEU A 184 21.78 -6.37 -22.36
C LEU A 184 20.67 -6.93 -21.46
N LEU A 185 20.07 -6.09 -20.61
CA LEU A 185 18.94 -6.49 -19.73
C LEU A 185 17.63 -6.74 -20.51
N PHE A 186 17.42 -6.06 -21.63
CA PHE A 186 16.24 -6.23 -22.49
C PHE A 186 16.43 -7.25 -23.63
N ASN A 187 17.66 -7.73 -23.90
CA ASN A 187 17.93 -8.72 -24.96
C ASN A 187 18.00 -10.17 -24.47
N ASP A 188 17.84 -10.46 -23.18
CA ASP A 188 17.72 -11.85 -22.73
C ASP A 188 16.35 -12.42 -23.16
N PRO A 189 16.27 -13.36 -24.12
CA PRO A 189 15.00 -13.88 -24.63
C PRO A 189 14.32 -14.86 -23.67
N PHE A 190 14.83 -15.02 -22.46
CA PHE A 190 14.43 -16.05 -21.50
C PHE A 190 14.23 -15.45 -20.11
N GLN A 191 13.03 -14.93 -19.82
CA GLN A 191 12.41 -14.90 -18.48
C GLN A 191 10.91 -14.54 -18.59
N PHE A 192 10.23 -15.05 -19.63
CA PHE A 192 8.78 -15.22 -19.61
C PHE A 192 8.48 -16.71 -19.74
N SER A 193 8.35 -17.36 -18.60
CA SER A 193 7.66 -18.64 -18.40
C SER A 193 7.18 -18.69 -16.96
#